data_AF-A0A7S4MFN2-F1
#
_entry.id   AF-A0A7S4MFN2-F1
#
_cell.length_a   1.000
_cell.length_b   1.000
_cell.length_c   1.000
_cell.angle_alpha   90.00
_cell.angle_beta   90.00
_cell.angle_gamma   90.00
#
_symmetry.space_group_name_H-M   'P 1'
#
loop_
_entity.id
_entity.type
_entity.pdbx_description
1 polymer ?
#
loop_
_entity_poly.entity_id
_entity_poly.type
_entity_poly.pdbx_seq_one_letter_code
_entity_poly.pdbx_strand_id
1 'polypeptide(L)'
;SGDYLYLLGGSDMYVDADDPEQSSVARFINHSLRRQNCAAADICLPVAVAGGETLRVPLGVVYVKATKPIDAGEEFFTDYGSIYWDSRVAGLKRLAVDYL
;
A
#
# COMPACT_ATOMS: atom_id res chain seq x y z
N SER A 1 14.74 -1.80 6.77
CA SER A 1 15.17 -2.37 5.49
C SER A 1 14.42 -1.60 4.40
N GLY A 2 14.45 -1.98 3.13
CA GLY A 2 13.60 -1.39 2.08
C GLY A 2 12.70 -2.45 1.45
N ASP A 3 12.42 -3.53 2.18
CA ASP A 3 11.88 -4.76 1.61
C ASP A 3 10.35 -4.79 1.57
N TYR A 4 9.69 -3.88 2.29
CA TYR A 4 8.22 -3.77 2.37
C TYR A 4 7.74 -2.37 1.97
N LEU A 5 8.22 -1.87 0.83
CA LEU A 5 7.89 -0.53 0.35
C LEU A 5 6.63 -0.51 -0.52
N TYR A 6 5.77 0.48 -0.27
CA TYR A 6 4.62 0.83 -1.10
C TYR A 6 4.70 2.30 -1.54
N LEU A 7 4.58 2.57 -2.85
CA LEU A 7 4.60 3.92 -3.41
C LEU A 7 3.23 4.59 -3.26
N LEU A 8 3.19 5.79 -2.67
CA LEU A 8 1.96 6.54 -2.44
C LEU A 8 1.59 7.40 -3.66
N GLY A 9 0.38 7.26 -4.18
CA GLY A 9 -0.25 8.20 -5.12
C GLY A 9 0.55 8.60 -6.36
N GLY A 10 1.53 7.80 -6.81
CA GLY A 10 2.45 8.18 -7.90
C GLY A 10 3.41 9.33 -7.56
N SER A 11 3.58 9.63 -6.27
CA SER A 11 4.57 10.57 -5.75
C SER A 11 5.96 9.92 -5.65
N ASP A 12 6.93 10.61 -5.03
CA ASP A 12 8.23 10.08 -4.60
C ASP A 12 8.22 9.59 -3.14
N MET A 13 7.04 9.52 -2.51
CA MET A 13 6.88 9.08 -1.12
C MET A 13 6.52 7.59 -1.02
N TYR A 14 7.13 6.94 -0.04
CA TYR A 14 6.94 5.52 0.24
C TYR A 14 6.47 5.29 1.67
N VAL A 15 5.64 4.27 1.86
CA VAL A 15 5.38 3.64 3.16
C VAL A 15 6.31 2.44 3.29
N ASP A 16 7.09 2.39 4.37
CA ASP A 16 7.91 1.24 4.75
C ASP A 16 7.26 0.47 5.90
N ALA A 17 6.89 -0.78 5.61
CA ALA A 17 6.25 -1.70 6.57
C ALA A 17 7.22 -2.71 7.24
N ASP A 18 8.52 -2.46 7.18
CA ASP A 18 9.55 -3.31 7.82
C ASP A 18 9.41 -3.37 9.35
N ASP A 19 9.03 -2.24 9.97
CA ASP A 19 8.87 -2.15 11.42
C ASP A 19 7.54 -2.80 11.88
N PRO A 20 7.58 -3.93 12.60
CA PRO A 20 6.36 -4.61 13.06
C PRO A 20 5.54 -3.80 14.07
N GLU A 21 6.15 -2.86 14.80
CA GLU A 21 5.41 -2.02 15.76
C GLU A 21 4.59 -0.93 15.05
N GLN A 22 4.95 -0.62 13.81
CA GLN A 22 4.33 0.42 12.99
C GLN A 22 3.57 -0.16 11.80
N SER A 23 3.41 -1.49 11.71
CA SER A 23 2.82 -2.17 10.54
C SER A 23 1.84 -3.25 10.95
N SER A 24 0.83 -3.49 10.13
CA SER A 24 -0.08 -4.63 10.33
C SER A 24 0.40 -5.90 9.63
N VAL A 25 -0.38 -6.96 9.78
CA VAL A 25 -0.20 -8.25 9.10
C VAL A 25 -0.25 -8.14 7.57
N ALA A 26 -0.80 -7.04 7.02
CA ALA A 26 -0.88 -6.81 5.59
C ALA A 26 0.50 -6.83 4.89
N ARG A 27 1.58 -6.55 5.62
CA ARG A 27 2.96 -6.66 5.10
C ARG A 27 3.35 -8.07 4.63
N PHE A 28 2.62 -9.10 5.07
CA PHE A 28 2.87 -10.49 4.69
C PHE A 28 2.06 -10.96 3.48
N ILE A 29 1.22 -10.11 2.90
CA ILE A 29 0.42 -10.45 1.72
C ILE A 29 1.35 -10.61 0.52
N ASN A 30 1.31 -11.78 -0.10
CA ASN A 30 2.24 -12.14 -1.15
C ASN A 30 1.85 -11.60 -2.53
N HIS A 31 2.83 -11.58 -3.44
CA HIS A 31 2.60 -11.28 -4.84
C HIS A 31 2.07 -12.48 -5.64
N SER A 32 1.00 -12.30 -6.41
CA SER A 32 0.64 -13.22 -7.50
C SER A 32 -0.35 -12.61 -8.48
N LEU A 33 0.02 -12.47 -9.75
CA LEU A 33 -0.91 -12.09 -10.82
C LEU A 33 -1.97 -13.17 -11.10
N ARG A 34 -1.60 -14.44 -10.96
CA ARG A 34 -2.51 -15.57 -11.24
C ARG A 34 -3.53 -15.80 -10.13
N ARG A 35 -3.11 -15.62 -8.87
CA ARG A 35 -3.93 -15.91 -7.68
C ARG A 35 -4.52 -14.66 -7.06
N GLN A 36 -4.28 -13.48 -7.63
CA GLN A 36 -4.73 -12.18 -7.11
C GLN A 36 -6.19 -12.23 -6.64
N ASN A 37 -6.39 -11.86 -5.39
CA ASN A 37 -7.70 -11.74 -4.75
C ASN A 37 -7.84 -10.46 -3.94
N CYS A 38 -6.76 -9.68 -3.81
CA CYS A 38 -6.74 -8.40 -3.12
C CYS A 38 -6.03 -7.31 -3.93
N ALA A 39 -6.35 -6.05 -3.63
CA ALA A 39 -5.66 -4.87 -4.15
C ALA A 39 -5.27 -3.96 -2.99
N ALA A 40 -4.02 -3.50 -2.97
CA ALA A 40 -3.60 -2.42 -2.10
C ALA A 40 -4.07 -1.07 -2.67
N ALA A 41 -4.41 -0.14 -1.78
CA ALA A 41 -4.79 1.22 -2.10
C ALA A 41 -4.34 2.16 -0.97
N ASP A 42 -3.97 3.38 -1.32
CA ASP A 42 -3.62 4.43 -0.37
C ASP A 42 -4.75 5.45 -0.21
N ILE A 43 -4.84 6.03 0.98
CA ILE A 43 -5.79 7.11 1.27
C ILE A 43 -5.12 8.45 0.96
N CYS A 44 -5.73 9.20 0.03
CA CYS A 44 -5.38 10.58 -0.26
C CYS A 44 -6.51 11.51 0.19
N LEU A 45 -6.17 12.62 0.86
CA LEU A 45 -7.10 13.70 1.10
C LEU A 45 -7.07 14.71 -0.05
N PRO A 46 -8.23 15.19 -0.52
CA PRO A 46 -8.29 16.35 -1.39
C PRO A 46 -7.98 17.61 -0.56
N VAL A 47 -6.96 18.36 -0.96
CA VAL A 47 -6.59 19.64 -0.35
C VAL A 47 -6.71 20.72 -1.40
N ALA A 48 -7.63 21.66 -1.19
CA ALA A 48 -7.74 22.84 -2.03
C ALA A 48 -6.52 23.74 -1.80
N VAL A 49 -5.85 24.15 -2.88
CA VAL A 49 -4.74 25.09 -2.83
C VAL A 49 -5.12 26.43 -3.46
N ALA A 50 -4.38 27.48 -3.11
CA ALA A 50 -4.58 28.80 -3.69
C ALA A 50 -4.47 28.71 -5.23
N GLY A 51 -5.49 29.18 -5.94
CA GLY A 51 -5.59 29.04 -7.40
C GLY A 51 -6.71 28.11 -7.89
N GLY A 52 -7.44 27.45 -6.98
CA GLY A 52 -8.62 26.63 -7.32
C GLY A 52 -8.29 25.19 -7.73
N GLU A 53 -7.02 24.81 -7.72
CA GLU A 53 -6.59 23.43 -7.91
C GLU A 53 -6.84 22.61 -6.63
N THR A 54 -7.07 21.30 -6.81
CA THR A 54 -7.16 20.35 -5.70
C THR A 54 -6.01 19.36 -5.81
N LEU A 55 -5.13 19.36 -4.80
CA LEU A 55 -4.06 18.39 -4.68
C LEU A 55 -4.55 17.15 -3.94
N ARG A 56 -4.03 15.98 -4.32
CA ARG A 56 -4.22 14.73 -3.59
C ARG A 56 -3.03 14.53 -2.66
N VAL A 57 -3.24 14.70 -1.37
CA VAL A 57 -2.17 14.54 -0.36
C VAL A 57 -2.30 13.16 0.28
N PRO A 58 -1.29 12.28 0.14
CA PRO A 58 -1.37 10.95 0.72
C PRO A 58 -1.20 11.00 2.24
N LEU A 59 -2.09 10.32 2.96
CA LEU A 59 -2.03 10.21 4.42
C LEU A 59 -0.94 9.24 4.89
N GLY A 60 -0.35 8.46 3.98
CA GLY A 60 0.58 7.39 4.30
C GLY A 60 -0.08 6.24 5.06
N VAL A 61 -1.37 6.04 4.78
CA VAL A 61 -2.12 4.85 5.18
C VAL A 61 -2.38 4.05 3.92
N VAL A 62 -1.95 2.79 3.92
CA VAL A 62 -2.22 1.82 2.87
C VAL A 62 -3.19 0.80 3.43
N TYR A 63 -4.24 0.51 2.69
CA TYR A 63 -5.21 -0.53 3.02
C TYR A 63 -5.35 -1.54 1.90
N VAL A 64 -5.79 -2.74 2.27
CA VAL A 64 -6.00 -3.84 1.34
C VAL A 64 -7.50 -4.09 1.25
N LYS A 65 -7.99 -4.23 0.02
CA LYS A 65 -9.38 -4.59 -0.25
C LYS A 65 -9.44 -5.90 -1.02
N ALA A 66 -10.37 -6.77 -0.65
CA ALA A 66 -10.71 -7.91 -1.47
C ALA A 66 -11.30 -7.44 -2.81
N THR A 67 -10.88 -8.07 -3.92
CA THR A 67 -11.39 -7.79 -5.27
C THR A 67 -12.38 -8.84 -5.76
N LYS A 68 -12.50 -9.93 -5.02
CA LYS A 68 -13.45 -11.04 -5.21
C LYS A 68 -13.71 -11.70 -3.84
N PRO A 69 -14.75 -12.55 -3.70
CA PRO A 69 -14.93 -13.36 -2.49
C PRO A 69 -13.68 -14.21 -2.19
N ILE A 70 -13.35 -14.35 -0.91
CA ILE A 70 -12.19 -15.10 -0.42
C ILE A 70 -12.69 -16.00 0.70
N ASP A 71 -12.50 -17.30 0.52
CA ASP A 71 -12.97 -18.29 1.49
C ASP A 71 -12.01 -18.37 2.69
N ALA A 72 -12.53 -18.81 3.84
CA ALA A 72 -11.72 -18.98 5.04
C ALA A 72 -10.60 -19.99 4.79
N GLY A 73 -9.36 -19.59 5.11
CA GLY A 73 -8.15 -20.39 4.88
C GLY A 73 -7.51 -20.18 3.51
N GLU A 74 -8.12 -19.42 2.61
CA GLU A 74 -7.43 -18.95 1.41
C GLU A 74 -6.39 -17.89 1.76
N GLU A 75 -5.26 -17.95 1.05
CA GLU A 75 -4.17 -16.97 1.20
C GLU A 75 -4.46 -15.71 0.37
N PHE A 76 -4.08 -14.55 0.90
CA PHE A 76 -4.20 -13.26 0.23
C PHE A 76 -3.06 -13.03 -0.76
N PHE A 77 -3.41 -12.58 -1.95
CA PHE A 77 -2.48 -12.21 -3.02
C PHE A 77 -2.83 -10.85 -3.62
N THR A 78 -1.81 -10.04 -3.81
CA THR A 78 -1.91 -8.77 -4.51
C THR A 78 -0.93 -8.70 -5.69
N ASP A 79 -1.15 -7.73 -6.57
CA ASP A 79 -0.16 -7.35 -7.57
C ASP A 79 0.74 -6.28 -6.98
N TYR A 80 2.05 -6.55 -6.89
CA TYR A 80 3.03 -5.59 -6.39
C TYR A 80 3.32 -4.49 -7.43
N GLY A 81 2.96 -4.73 -8.69
CA GLY A 81 3.28 -3.84 -9.79
C GLY A 81 4.75 -3.94 -10.21
N SER A 82 5.07 -3.30 -11.33
CA SER A 82 6.41 -3.34 -11.92
C SER A 82 7.47 -2.66 -11.08
N ILE A 83 7.09 -1.64 -10.29
CA ILE A 83 8.01 -0.79 -9.55
C ILE A 83 8.52 -1.39 -8.24
N TYR A 84 7.92 -2.47 -7.75
CA TYR A 84 8.25 -3.05 -6.45
C TYR A 84 9.71 -3.52 -6.37
N TRP A 85 10.18 -4.21 -7.40
CA TRP A 85 11.55 -4.74 -7.43
C TRP A 85 12.62 -3.64 -7.53
N ASP A 86 12.25 -2.50 -8.09
CA ASP A 86 13.12 -1.34 -8.29
C ASP A 86 13.12 -0.39 -7.09
N SER A 87 12.15 -0.54 -6.19
CA SER A 87 11.99 0.29 -5.00
C SER A 87 12.96 -0.19 -3.91
N ARG A 88 14.25 0.16 -4.02
CA ARG A 88 15.20 0.06 -2.89
C ARG A 88 15.60 1.47 -2.46
N VAL A 89 14.85 2.03 -1.52
CA VAL A 89 15.06 3.41 -1.05
C VAL A 89 14.76 3.51 0.44
N ALA A 90 15.39 4.47 1.13
CA ALA A 90 15.03 4.80 2.52
C ALA A 90 13.65 5.49 2.53
N GLY A 91 12.60 4.73 2.87
CA GLY A 91 11.21 5.22 2.92
C GLY A 91 10.84 5.84 4.26
N LEU A 92 9.68 6.51 4.31
CA LEU A 92 9.06 6.94 5.56
C LEU A 92 8.37 5.72 6.21
N LYS A 93 8.71 5.42 7.47
CA LYS A 93 8.05 4.37 8.25
C LYS A 93 6.63 4.83 8.63
N ARG A 94 5.59 4.12 8.17
CA ARG A 94 4.19 4.46 8.41
C ARG A 94 3.30 3.22 8.48
N LEU A 95 2.08 3.43 9.00
CA LEU A 95 1.09 2.39 9.28
C LEU A 95 0.38 1.86 8.04
N ALA A 96 0.60 0.57 7.74
CA ALA A 96 -0.27 -0.22 6.85
C ALA A 96 -1.48 -0.73 7.66
N VAL A 97 -2.71 -0.37 7.28
CA VAL A 97 -3.96 -0.67 8.00
C VAL A 97 -4.85 -1.57 7.16
N ASP A 98 -5.32 -2.67 7.72
CA ASP A 98 -6.29 -3.55 7.04
C ASP A 98 -7.73 -3.20 7.45
N TYR A 99 -8.65 -3.29 6.50
CA TYR A 99 -10.10 -3.23 6.72
C TYR A 99 -10.74 -4.37 5.92
N LEU A 100 -10.99 -5.48 6.60
CA LEU A 100 -11.73 -6.65 6.09
C LEU A 100 -13.24 -6.47 6.28
#